data_AF-A0A2N2SR54-F1
#
_entry.id   AF-A0A2N2SR54-F1
#
_cell.length_a   1.000
_cell.length_b   1.000
_cell.length_c   1.000
_cell.angle_alpha   90.00
_cell.angle_beta   90.00
_cell.angle_gamma   90.00
#
_symmetry.space_group_name_H-M   'P 1'
#
loop_
_entity.id
_entity.type
_entity.pdbx_description
1 polymer ?
#
loop_
_entity_poly.entity_id
_entity_poly.type
_entity_poly.pdbx_seq_one_letter_code
_entity_poly.pdbx_strand_id
1 'polypeptide(L)' 'MSLPPRLAFVDLETTGAHLQRDGITEIAIIRVEHGRVVARWESLVKPGRPIP' A
#
# COMPACT_ATOMS: atom_id res chain seq x y z
N MET A 1 -2.41 -25.54 -0.47
CA MET A 1 -2.57 -24.62 0.67
C MET A 1 -3.73 -23.68 0.38
N SER A 2 -4.59 -23.40 1.37
CA SER A 2 -5.65 -22.39 1.25
C SER A 2 -5.10 -21.03 1.69
N LEU A 3 -5.56 -19.96 1.05
CA LEU A 3 -5.23 -18.60 1.48
C LEU A 3 -5.85 -18.30 2.86
N PRO A 4 -5.23 -17.43 3.67
CA PRO A 4 -5.82 -16.93 4.91
C PRO A 4 -7.23 -16.35 4.68
N PRO A 5 -8.17 -16.54 5.62
CA PRO A 5 -9.54 -16.04 5.49
C PRO A 5 -9.63 -14.51 5.51
N ARG A 6 -8.58 -13.81 5.95
CA ARG A 6 -8.48 -12.35 6.00
C ARG A 6 -7.12 -11.93 5.47
N LEU A 7 -7.13 -11.11 4.43
CA LEU A 7 -5.96 -10.59 3.74
C LEU A 7 -6.06 -9.07 3.60
N ALA A 8 -4.92 -8.41 3.61
CA ALA A 8 -4.79 -7.03 3.17
C ALA A 8 -3.76 -7.01 2.04
N PHE A 9 -4.18 -6.54 0.88
CA PHE A 9 -3.28 -6.21 -0.22
C PHE A 9 -2.88 -4.76 -0.03
N VAL A 10 -1.57 -4.51 0.02
CA VAL A 10 -1.00 -3.19 0.26
C VAL A 10 -0.11 -2.86 -0.92
N ASP A 11 -0.30 -1.66 -1.45
CA ASP A 11 0.53 -1.09 -2.49
C ASP A 11 1.07 0.26 -2.01
N LEU A 12 2.32 0.54 -2.37
CA LEU A 12 3.05 1.73 -1.96
C LEU A 12 3.71 2.38 -3.17
N GLU A 13 3.38 3.62 -3.41
CA GLU A 13 4.13 4.47 -4.32
C GLU A 13 5.17 5.26 -3.56
N THR A 14 6.34 5.47 -4.16
CA THR A 14 7.49 6.06 -3.50
C THR A 14 8.20 7.05 -4.40
N THR A 15 9.03 7.91 -3.80
CA THR A 15 9.92 8.80 -4.56
C THR A 15 11.10 8.06 -5.22
N GLY A 16 11.16 6.72 -5.19
CA GLY A 16 12.24 5.91 -5.73
C GLY A 16 12.42 4.56 -5.02
N ALA A 17 13.26 3.69 -5.57
CA ALA A 17 13.37 2.29 -5.12
C ALA A 17 14.26 2.05 -3.87
N HIS A 18 14.87 3.09 -3.28
CA HIS A 18 15.79 2.91 -2.16
C HIS A 18 15.10 3.01 -0.80
N LEU A 19 14.91 1.86 -0.15
CA LEU A 19 14.12 1.69 1.09
C LEU A 19 14.45 2.65 2.24
N GLN A 20 15.73 3.01 2.43
CA GLN A 20 16.15 3.87 3.55
C GLN A 20 16.13 5.36 3.22
N ARG A 21 16.01 5.70 1.94
CA ARG A 21 16.22 7.07 1.46
C ARG A 21 14.89 7.64 0.98
N ASP A 22 14.22 6.90 0.10
CA ASP A 22 13.05 7.36 -0.65
C ASP A 22 11.79 7.31 0.22
N GLY A 23 10.91 8.30 0.01
CA GLY A 23 9.72 8.51 0.85
C GLY A 23 8.47 7.95 0.19
N ILE A 24 7.46 7.59 0.99
CA ILE A 24 6.15 7.15 0.49
C ILE A 24 5.36 8.37 -0.02
N THR A 25 4.80 8.26 -1.22
CA THR A 25 3.92 9.27 -1.84
C THR A 25 2.45 8.89 -1.76
N GLU A 26 2.13 7.60 -1.69
CA GLU A 26 0.77 7.08 -1.60
C GLU A 26 0.75 5.74 -0.87
N ILE A 27 -0.35 5.46 -0.18
CA ILE A 27 -0.66 4.13 0.38
C ILE A 27 -2.04 3.72 -0.13
N ALA A 28 -2.14 2.52 -0.70
CA ALA A 28 -3.41 1.90 -1.07
C ALA A 28 -3.58 0.55 -0.35
N ILE A 29 -4.78 0.29 0.17
CA ILE A 29 -5.11 -0.92 0.90
C ILE A 29 -6.44 -1.50 0.41
N ILE A 30 -6.42 -2.78 0.04
CA ILE A 30 -7.62 -3.57 -0.23
C ILE A 30 -7.72 -4.69 0.80
N ARG A 31 -8.78 -4.67 1.62
CA ARG A 31 -9.06 -5.76 2.55
C ARG A 31 -9.95 -6.79 1.88
N VAL A 32 -9.50 -8.04 1.91
CA VAL A 32 -10.23 -9.21 1.40
C VAL A 32 -10.53 -10.16 2.54
N GLU A 33 -11.80 -10.50 2.71
CA GLU A 33 -12.24 -11.49 3.69
C GLU A 33 -13.07 -12.57 2.98
N HIS A 34 -12.74 -13.83 3.22
CA HIS A 34 -13.38 -14.99 2.59
C HIS A 34 -13.47 -14.88 1.06
N GLY A 35 -12.39 -14.40 0.42
CA GLY A 35 -12.31 -14.23 -1.02
C GLY A 35 -13.10 -13.04 -1.58
N ARG A 36 -13.68 -12.18 -0.73
CA ARG A 36 -14.41 -10.97 -1.15
C ARG A 36 -13.73 -9.71 -0.68
N VAL A 37 -13.67 -8.69 -1.54
CA VAL A 37 -13.23 -7.36 -1.14
C VAL A 37 -14.29 -6.76 -0.20
N VAL A 38 -13.87 -6.42 1.01
CA VAL A 38 -14.75 -5.84 2.04
C VAL A 38 -14.45 -4.38 2.35
N ALA A 39 -13.26 -3.89 1.99
CA ALA A 39 -12.90 -2.49 2.14
C ALA A 39 -11.82 -2.09 1.13
N ARG A 40 -11.86 -0.82 0.73
CA ARG A 40 -10.80 -0.13 0.00
C ARG A 40 -10.50 1.18 0.71
N TRP A 41 -9.23 1.53 0.82
CA TRP A 41 -8.77 2.78 1.38
C TRP A 41 -7.52 3.23 0.63
N GLU A 42 -7.40 4.52 0.41
CA GLU A 42 -6.20 5.13 -0.17
C GLU A 42 -5.97 6.51 0.45
N SER A 43 -4.72 6.93 0.48
CA SER A 43 -4.35 8.30 0.81
C SER A 43 -3.02 8.66 0.18
N LEU A 44 -2.97 9.88 -0.36
CA LEU A 44 -1.71 10.55 -0.65
C LEU A 44 -0.98 10.85 0.67
N VAL A 45 0.35 10.81 0.60
CA VAL A 45 1.26 11.09 1.70
C VAL A 45 2.25 12.15 1.23
N LYS A 46 2.56 13.14 2.09
CA LYS A 46 3.62 14.11 1.80
C LYS A 46 4.98 13.45 2.09
N PRO A 47 5.82 13.14 1.08
CA PRO A 47 7.03 12.33 1.28
C PRO A 47 8.18 13.07 1.98
N GLY A 48 8.08 14.39 2.19
CA GLY A 48 9.12 15.21 2.80
C GLY A 48 10.35 15.45 1.92
N ARG A 49 10.32 15.00 0.66
CA ARG A 49 11.40 15.14 -0.32
C ARG A 49 10.86 15.18 -1.76
N PRO A 50 11.63 15.68 -2.75
CA PRO A 50 11.21 15.67 -4.15
C PRO A 50 11.08 14.25 -4.72
N ILE A 51 10.17 14.10 -5.68
CA ILE A 51 10.15 12.98 -6.63
C ILE A 51 11.20 13.29 -7.72
N PRO A 52 12.05 12.32 -8.12
CA PRO A 52 13.02 12.49 -9.21
C PRO A 52 12.40 12.89 -10.55
#